data_AF-A0A1I3YU38-F1
#
_entry.id   AF-A0A1I3YU38-F1
#
_cell.length_a   1.000
_cell.length_b   1.000
_cell.length_c   1.000
_cell.angle_alpha   90.00
_cell.angle_beta   90.00
_cell.angle_gamma   90.00
#
_symmetry.space_group_name_H-M   'P 1'
#
loop_
_entity.id
_entity.type
_entity.pdbx_description
1 polymer ?
#
loop_
_entity_poly.entity_id
_entity_poly.type
_entity_poly.pdbx_seq_one_letter_code
_entity_poly.pdbx_strand_id
1 'polypeptide(L)'
;MTAAFARLSECLQETTGAPFTVELKFADSLSACGLSERPTVILASLLGEIENGDSLDVIRRRWTEAFSAIARRGFHICFVCTIFRHVAGADANAVYATRERIRRLNLFSADLSQETGVNVIDLDRSFSHLGARALATDFQLAGPHASAAFADAIASALLTIGLDDIVPFEILERALVAHSERKAQPSASQISMSADLLGYDAIQKDKRRQTFSRVPVALTPTTVGQLLSDLRRRRISWTLASQIILRKVRRLRGRRA
;
A
#
# COMPACT_ATOMS: atom_id res chain seq x y z
N MET A 1 -1.93 -5.59 12.40
CA MET A 1 -0.58 -5.08 12.75
C MET A 1 0.39 -6.21 13.09
N THR A 2 0.14 -7.05 14.11
CA THR A 2 1.06 -8.12 14.53
C THR A 2 1.58 -9.02 13.40
N ALA A 3 0.70 -9.45 12.49
CA ALA A 3 1.09 -10.26 11.33
C ALA A 3 2.06 -9.55 10.37
N ALA A 4 1.94 -8.22 10.22
CA ALA A 4 2.86 -7.43 9.40
C ALA A 4 4.28 -7.44 9.97
N PHE A 5 4.37 -7.26 11.29
CA PHE A 5 5.65 -7.21 12.00
C PHE A 5 6.31 -8.58 12.11
N ALA A 6 5.53 -9.64 12.34
CA ALA A 6 6.04 -11.01 12.26
C ALA A 6 6.66 -11.28 10.88
N ARG A 7 5.93 -10.94 9.81
CA ARG A 7 6.42 -11.13 8.44
C ARG A 7 7.65 -10.30 8.11
N LEU A 8 7.71 -9.05 8.59
CA LEU A 8 8.89 -8.20 8.46
C LEU A 8 10.10 -8.82 9.18
N SER A 9 9.93 -9.21 10.44
CA SER A 9 10.98 -9.84 11.26
C SER A 9 11.49 -11.13 10.62
N GLU A 10 10.61 -11.99 10.13
CA GLU A 10 10.97 -13.22 9.41
C GLU A 10 11.81 -12.94 8.16
N CYS A 11 11.40 -11.98 7.32
CA CYS A 11 12.14 -11.64 6.10
C CYS A 11 13.53 -11.06 6.41
N LEU A 12 13.63 -10.23 7.46
CA LEU A 12 14.90 -9.66 7.89
C LEU A 12 15.80 -10.72 8.52
N GLN A 13 15.27 -11.59 9.37
CA GLN A 13 16.03 -12.68 10.00
C GLN A 13 16.57 -13.67 8.96
N GLU A 14 15.76 -14.05 7.97
CA GLU A 14 16.18 -14.96 6.89
C GLU A 14 17.36 -14.39 6.10
N THR A 15 17.41 -13.07 5.93
CA THR A 15 18.43 -12.40 5.10
C THR A 15 19.69 -11.99 5.86
N THR A 16 19.57 -11.71 7.15
CA THR A 16 20.71 -11.39 8.02
C THR A 16 21.36 -12.63 8.61
N GLY A 17 20.62 -13.73 8.74
CA GLY A 17 21.04 -14.92 9.50
C GLY A 17 21.08 -14.69 11.01
N ALA A 18 20.58 -13.55 11.49
CA ALA A 18 20.57 -13.16 12.90
C ALA A 18 19.15 -12.78 13.35
N PRO A 19 18.79 -13.00 14.63
CA PRO A 19 17.49 -12.58 15.15
C PRO A 19 17.29 -11.08 14.96
N PHE A 20 16.18 -10.69 14.31
CA PHE A 20 15.79 -9.29 14.14
C PHE A 20 14.55 -9.01 14.98
N THR A 21 14.73 -8.42 16.17
CA THR A 21 13.63 -8.17 17.11
C THR A 21 12.92 -6.88 16.75
N VAL A 22 11.60 -6.96 16.58
CA VAL A 22 10.73 -5.78 16.42
C VAL A 22 9.82 -5.66 17.62
N GLU A 23 9.94 -4.56 18.36
CA GLU A 23 9.03 -4.24 19.47
C GLU A 23 7.80 -3.50 18.93
N LEU A 24 6.62 -4.08 19.13
CA LEU A 24 5.36 -3.47 18.71
C LEU A 24 4.67 -2.80 19.91
N LYS A 25 4.38 -1.50 19.77
CA LYS A 25 3.61 -0.72 20.74
C LYS A 25 2.38 -0.14 20.05
N PHE A 26 1.25 -0.20 20.76
CA PHE A 26 0.01 0.45 20.34
C PHE A 26 -0.19 1.73 21.15
N ALA A 27 -0.69 2.76 20.49
CA ALA A 27 -1.04 4.03 21.11
C ALA A 27 -2.39 4.49 20.53
N ASP A 28 -3.22 5.07 21.38
CA ASP A 28 -4.56 5.52 20.98
C ASP A 28 -4.54 6.81 20.14
N SER A 29 -3.41 7.52 20.14
CA SER A 29 -3.21 8.75 19.37
C SER A 29 -1.74 8.97 19.02
N LEU A 30 -1.49 9.81 18.02
CA LEU A 30 -0.13 10.22 17.64
C LEU A 30 0.60 10.93 18.79
N SER A 31 -0.11 11.71 19.60
CA SER A 31 0.45 12.38 20.78
C SER A 31 0.81 11.40 21.90
N ALA A 32 0.14 10.24 21.96
CA ALA A 32 0.43 9.20 22.93
C ALA A 32 1.56 8.25 22.48
N CYS A 33 2.03 8.35 21.22
CA CYS A 33 3.21 7.63 20.78
C CYS A 33 4.42 8.09 21.60
N GLY A 34 4.90 7.24 22.52
CA GLY A 34 6.12 7.49 23.26
C GLY A 34 7.29 7.62 22.30
N LEU A 35 7.81 8.84 22.14
CA LEU A 35 8.97 9.10 21.29
C LEU A 35 10.21 8.60 22.01
N SER A 36 10.94 7.69 21.36
CA SER A 36 12.18 7.08 21.86
C SER A 36 13.41 7.78 21.29
N GLU A 37 14.53 7.68 22.00
CA GLU A 37 15.85 8.06 21.45
C GLU A 37 16.39 7.04 20.44
N ARG A 38 15.71 5.89 20.28
CA ARG A 38 16.06 4.85 19.31
C ARG A 38 15.30 5.04 17.98
N PRO A 39 15.87 4.62 16.84
CA PRO A 39 15.17 4.58 15.57
C PRO A 39 13.83 3.84 15.73
N THR A 40 12.74 4.54 15.45
CA THR A 40 11.38 4.03 15.64
C THR A 40 10.57 4.27 14.37
N VAL A 41 9.84 3.23 13.92
CA VAL A 41 8.85 3.37 12.86
C VAL A 41 7.48 3.65 13.48
N ILE A 42 6.86 4.75 13.09
CA ILE A 42 5.51 5.12 13.52
C ILE A 42 4.54 4.86 12.38
N LEU A 43 3.57 3.98 12.61
CA LEU A 43 2.51 3.66 11.67
C LEU A 43 1.19 4.25 12.16
N ALA A 44 0.67 5.24 11.45
CA ALA A 44 -0.59 5.90 11.75
C ALA A 44 -1.69 5.44 10.79
N SER A 45 -2.94 5.43 11.25
CA SER A 45 -4.11 5.12 10.42
C SER A 45 -5.14 6.22 10.53
N LEU A 46 -5.66 6.66 9.38
CA LEU A 46 -6.76 7.62 9.32
C LEU A 46 -8.13 6.99 9.61
N LEU A 47 -8.19 5.67 9.85
CA LEU A 47 -9.44 4.94 10.05
C LEU A 47 -10.32 5.52 11.17
N GLY A 48 -9.70 5.95 12.28
CA GLY A 48 -10.43 6.57 13.40
C GLY A 48 -11.07 7.92 13.05
N GLU A 49 -10.64 8.57 11.97
CA GLU A 49 -11.16 9.88 11.54
C GLU A 49 -12.42 9.79 10.66
N ILE A 50 -12.86 8.56 10.34
CA ILE A 50 -14.10 8.32 9.58
C ILE A 50 -15.32 8.58 10.46
N GLU A 51 -15.30 8.02 11.67
CA GLU A 51 -16.40 8.16 12.65
C GLU A 51 -16.29 9.46 13.45
N ASN A 52 -15.11 10.09 13.43
CA ASN A 52 -14.91 11.39 14.03
C ASN A 52 -15.70 12.47 13.27
N GLY A 53 -16.66 13.09 13.94
CA GLY A 53 -17.49 14.18 13.41
C GLY A 53 -16.72 15.47 13.11
N ASP A 54 -15.43 15.53 13.41
CA ASP A 54 -14.57 16.66 13.12
C ASP A 54 -14.57 17.04 11.62
N SER A 55 -14.49 18.34 11.36
CA SER A 55 -14.24 18.83 10.00
C SER A 55 -12.84 18.42 9.50
N LEU A 56 -12.67 18.33 8.18
CA LEU A 56 -11.37 17.98 7.60
C LEU A 56 -10.28 19.01 7.92
N ASP A 57 -10.63 20.27 8.12
CA ASP A 57 -9.66 21.32 8.46
C ASP A 57 -9.11 21.14 9.87
N VAL A 58 -9.97 20.70 10.81
CA VAL A 58 -9.55 20.35 12.19
C VAL A 58 -8.63 19.14 12.16
N ILE A 59 -9.00 18.09 11.42
CA ILE A 59 -8.17 16.88 11.26
C ILE A 59 -6.83 17.24 10.61
N ARG A 60 -6.85 18.01 9.52
CA ARG A 60 -5.65 18.45 8.80
C ARG A 60 -4.69 19.16 9.74
N ARG A 61 -5.17 20.14 10.50
CA ARG A 61 -4.35 20.88 11.47
C ARG A 61 -3.75 19.95 12.51
N ARG A 62 -4.57 19.13 13.17
CA ARG A 62 -4.14 18.21 14.23
C ARG A 62 -3.06 17.24 13.73
N TRP A 63 -3.28 16.61 12.58
CA TRP A 63 -2.34 15.64 12.01
C TRP A 63 -1.04 16.31 11.54
N THR A 64 -1.13 17.48 10.92
CA THR A 64 0.04 18.23 10.46
C THR A 64 0.91 18.70 11.63
N GLU A 65 0.28 19.23 12.69
CA GLU A 65 0.97 19.62 13.92
C GLU A 65 1.65 18.43 14.60
N ALA A 66 0.96 17.29 14.69
CA ALA A 66 1.50 16.07 15.28
C ALA A 66 2.72 15.55 14.52
N PHE A 67 2.64 15.38 13.20
CA PHE A 67 3.78 14.89 12.41
C PHE A 67 4.92 15.90 12.35
N SER A 68 4.63 17.20 12.29
CA SER A 68 5.67 18.23 12.38
C SER A 68 6.41 18.18 13.73
N ALA A 69 5.70 17.90 14.83
CA ALA A 69 6.31 17.74 16.14
C ALA A 69 7.20 16.50 16.23
N ILE A 70 6.79 15.40 15.61
CA ILE A 70 7.57 14.16 15.53
C ILE A 70 8.83 14.37 14.66
N ALA A 71 8.68 14.99 13.49
CA ALA A 71 9.78 15.23 12.55
C ALA A 71 10.92 16.04 13.17
N ARG A 72 10.61 17.01 14.05
CA ARG A 72 11.60 17.81 14.77
C ARG A 72 12.51 17.00 15.71
N ARG A 73 12.16 15.77 16.06
CA ARG A 73 12.95 14.93 16.98
C ARG A 73 13.96 14.01 16.27
N GLY A 74 13.94 13.92 14.93
CA GLY A 74 15.03 13.37 14.12
C GLY A 74 15.26 11.85 14.10
N PHE A 75 14.57 11.06 14.92
CA PHE A 75 14.80 9.59 15.03
C PHE A 75 13.62 8.72 14.58
N HIS A 76 12.66 9.29 13.85
CA HIS A 76 11.38 8.62 13.59
C HIS A 76 11.04 8.56 12.10
N ILE A 77 10.80 7.35 11.62
CA ILE A 77 10.30 7.10 10.27
C ILE A 77 8.79 6.97 10.35
N CYS A 78 8.08 7.91 9.75
CA CYS A 78 6.64 8.01 9.90
C CYS A 78 5.92 7.52 8.66
N PHE A 79 4.83 6.80 8.85
CA PHE A 79 3.91 6.38 7.81
C PHE A 79 2.47 6.71 8.18
N VAL A 80 1.68 7.07 7.18
CA VAL A 80 0.22 7.13 7.28
C VAL A 80 -0.39 6.10 6.31
N CYS A 81 -1.31 5.29 6.83
CA CYS A 81 -2.07 4.33 6.05
C CYS A 81 -3.33 4.98 5.48
N THR A 82 -3.51 4.92 4.17
CA THR A 82 -4.80 5.28 3.53
C THR A 82 -5.88 4.26 3.92
N ILE A 83 -7.15 4.62 3.77
CA ILE A 83 -8.29 3.74 4.07
C ILE A 83 -8.79 3.08 2.79
N PHE A 84 -9.10 1.78 2.82
CA PHE A 84 -9.75 1.10 1.70
C PHE A 84 -11.17 1.65 1.44
N ARG A 85 -11.47 2.08 0.21
CA ARG A 85 -12.70 2.82 -0.09
C ARG A 85 -13.97 1.99 -0.23
N HIS A 86 -13.92 0.67 -0.06
CA HIS A 86 -15.12 -0.16 -0.13
C HIS A 86 -15.97 0.01 1.13
N VAL A 87 -17.25 0.35 0.95
CA VAL A 87 -18.21 0.49 2.04
C VAL A 87 -19.39 -0.40 1.71
N ALA A 88 -19.69 -1.35 2.60
CA ALA A 88 -20.87 -2.20 2.50
C ALA A 88 -22.03 -1.57 3.30
N GLY A 89 -23.26 -1.81 2.86
CA GLY A 89 -24.45 -1.30 3.56
C GLY A 89 -25.69 -1.23 2.67
N ALA A 90 -26.87 -1.22 3.29
CA ALA A 90 -28.15 -1.11 2.60
C ALA A 90 -28.57 0.35 2.33
N ASP A 91 -28.15 1.29 3.18
CA ASP A 91 -28.44 2.72 3.01
C ASP A 91 -27.44 3.37 2.04
N ALA A 92 -27.91 3.66 0.83
CA ALA A 92 -27.10 4.27 -0.22
C ALA A 92 -26.55 5.65 0.15
N ASN A 93 -27.29 6.44 0.94
CA ASN A 93 -26.87 7.80 1.33
C ASN A 93 -25.74 7.73 2.36
N ALA A 94 -25.89 6.89 3.39
CA ALA A 94 -24.82 6.64 4.36
C ALA A 94 -23.56 6.07 3.68
N VAL A 95 -23.73 5.08 2.79
CA VAL A 95 -22.62 4.51 2.00
C VAL A 95 -21.91 5.59 1.19
N TYR A 96 -22.65 6.46 0.50
CA TYR A 96 -22.07 7.56 -0.27
C TYR A 96 -21.31 8.55 0.61
N ALA A 97 -21.90 8.98 1.73
CA ALA A 97 -21.27 9.91 2.67
C ALA A 97 -19.96 9.37 3.24
N THR A 98 -19.94 8.10 3.68
CA THR A 98 -18.75 7.44 4.19
C THR A 98 -17.67 7.30 3.11
N ARG A 99 -18.05 6.91 1.88
CA ARG A 99 -17.10 6.82 0.76
C ARG A 99 -16.49 8.17 0.40
N GLU A 100 -17.28 9.24 0.41
CA GLU A 100 -16.80 10.59 0.16
C GLU A 100 -15.85 11.06 1.27
N ARG A 101 -16.18 10.76 2.53
CA ARG A 101 -15.29 11.04 3.67
C ARG A 101 -13.96 10.31 3.54
N ILE A 102 -13.97 9.01 3.24
CA ILE A 102 -12.76 8.20 3.00
C ILE A 102 -11.93 8.79 1.85
N ARG A 103 -12.57 9.16 0.72
CA ARG A 103 -11.88 9.76 -0.42
C ARG A 103 -11.13 11.02 -0.01
N ARG A 104 -11.76 11.90 0.78
CA ARG A 104 -11.13 13.14 1.23
C ARG A 104 -10.00 12.89 2.23
N LEU A 105 -10.14 11.93 3.14
CA LEU A 105 -9.07 11.51 4.06
C LEU A 105 -7.87 10.93 3.30
N ASN A 106 -8.11 10.08 2.29
CA ASN A 106 -7.03 9.53 1.47
C ASN A 106 -6.31 10.62 0.67
N LEU A 107 -7.04 11.59 0.10
CA LEU A 107 -6.40 12.75 -0.55
C LEU A 107 -5.57 13.55 0.45
N PHE A 108 -6.09 13.79 1.66
CA PHE A 108 -5.35 14.47 2.71
C PHE A 108 -4.05 13.76 3.07
N SER A 109 -3.98 12.42 3.06
CA SER A 109 -2.70 11.72 3.32
C SER A 109 -1.59 12.09 2.33
N ALA A 110 -1.93 12.38 1.06
CA ALA A 110 -0.97 12.83 0.07
C ALA A 110 -0.51 14.28 0.35
N ASP A 111 -1.42 15.17 0.73
CA ASP A 111 -1.10 16.54 1.15
C ASP A 111 -0.18 16.50 2.39
N LEU A 112 -0.55 15.70 3.40
CA LEU A 112 0.21 15.54 4.64
C LEU A 112 1.63 15.03 4.37
N SER A 113 1.79 14.08 3.44
CA SER A 113 3.09 13.59 2.99
C SER A 113 3.95 14.69 2.38
N GLN A 114 3.37 15.52 1.52
CA GLN A 114 4.08 16.65 0.90
C GLN A 114 4.49 17.72 1.93
N GLU A 115 3.62 17.99 2.90
CA GLU A 115 3.83 19.04 3.91
C GLU A 115 4.81 18.62 5.01
N THR A 116 4.79 17.35 5.43
CA THR A 116 5.51 16.88 6.63
C THR A 116 6.61 15.87 6.35
N GLY A 117 6.68 15.33 5.13
CA GLY A 117 7.59 14.25 4.77
C GLY A 117 7.15 12.87 5.25
N VAL A 118 5.96 12.73 5.84
CA VAL A 118 5.42 11.41 6.23
C VAL A 118 5.24 10.51 5.00
N ASN A 119 5.61 9.25 5.09
CA ASN A 119 5.41 8.28 4.02
C ASN A 119 3.94 7.82 3.96
N VAL A 120 3.47 7.40 2.78
CA VAL A 120 2.09 6.91 2.60
C VAL A 120 2.08 5.43 2.26
N ILE A 121 1.36 4.64 3.04
CA ILE A 121 1.02 3.25 2.71
C ILE A 121 -0.36 3.26 2.04
N ASP A 122 -0.38 3.14 0.73
CA ASP A 122 -1.60 3.14 -0.09
C ASP A 122 -2.30 1.76 -0.02
N LEU A 123 -2.98 1.53 1.11
CA LEU A 123 -3.82 0.36 1.33
C LEU A 123 -5.01 0.33 0.36
N ASP A 124 -5.55 1.49 0.00
CA ASP A 124 -6.69 1.56 -0.90
C ASP A 124 -6.35 0.94 -2.26
N ARG A 125 -5.22 1.34 -2.85
CA ARG A 125 -4.70 0.75 -4.07
C ARG A 125 -4.35 -0.73 -3.88
N SER A 126 -3.65 -1.07 -2.80
CA SER A 126 -3.24 -2.45 -2.52
C SER A 126 -4.44 -3.40 -2.47
N PHE A 127 -5.52 -2.98 -1.81
CA PHE A 127 -6.76 -3.75 -1.67
C PHE A 127 -7.60 -3.71 -2.95
N SER A 128 -7.59 -2.60 -3.70
CA SER A 128 -8.30 -2.50 -4.97
C SER A 128 -7.80 -3.50 -6.02
N HIS A 129 -6.52 -3.86 -5.97
CA HIS A 129 -5.93 -4.87 -6.85
C HIS A 129 -6.42 -6.30 -6.53
N LEU A 130 -6.79 -6.57 -5.28
CA LEU A 130 -7.33 -7.87 -4.85
C LEU A 130 -8.86 -7.91 -5.00
N GLY A 131 -9.52 -6.79 -4.74
CA GLY A 131 -10.97 -6.62 -4.79
C GLY A 131 -11.65 -6.96 -3.47
N ALA A 132 -12.62 -6.11 -3.08
CA ALA A 132 -13.36 -6.24 -1.82
C ALA A 132 -14.05 -7.61 -1.64
N ARG A 133 -14.61 -8.15 -2.74
CA ARG A 133 -15.31 -9.44 -2.74
C ARG A 133 -14.37 -10.59 -2.40
N ALA A 134 -13.18 -10.64 -3.01
CA ALA A 134 -12.20 -11.69 -2.75
C ALA A 134 -11.64 -11.60 -1.32
N LEU A 135 -11.52 -10.38 -0.79
CA LEU A 135 -11.09 -10.16 0.59
C LEU A 135 -12.21 -10.35 1.63
N ALA A 136 -13.47 -10.47 1.17
CA ALA A 136 -14.67 -10.49 2.01
C ALA A 136 -14.64 -9.38 3.07
N THR A 137 -14.32 -8.15 2.66
CA THR A 137 -14.05 -7.04 3.58
C THR A 137 -14.51 -5.69 3.05
N ASP A 138 -14.66 -4.74 3.96
CA ASP A 138 -14.88 -3.32 3.70
C ASP A 138 -13.74 -2.48 4.30
N PHE A 139 -13.97 -1.18 4.41
CA PHE A 139 -13.00 -0.22 4.96
C PHE A 139 -12.57 -0.53 6.40
N GLN A 140 -13.35 -1.32 7.17
CA GLN A 140 -13.01 -1.73 8.53
C GLN A 140 -12.02 -2.90 8.56
N LEU A 141 -11.72 -3.51 7.41
CA LEU A 141 -10.74 -4.59 7.27
C LEU A 141 -11.06 -5.84 8.12
N ALA A 142 -12.34 -6.07 8.44
CA ALA A 142 -12.79 -7.18 9.28
C ALA A 142 -12.83 -8.56 8.58
N GLY A 143 -12.46 -8.62 7.30
CA GLY A 143 -12.51 -9.86 6.52
C GLY A 143 -11.38 -10.83 6.87
N PRO A 144 -11.57 -12.15 6.73
CA PRO A 144 -10.58 -13.17 7.08
C PRO A 144 -9.27 -13.05 6.30
N HIS A 145 -9.32 -12.46 5.09
CA HIS A 145 -8.14 -12.26 4.23
C HIS A 145 -7.60 -10.83 4.27
N ALA A 146 -8.34 -9.89 4.87
CA ALA A 146 -7.96 -8.49 4.93
C ALA A 146 -6.71 -8.28 5.79
N SER A 147 -6.61 -8.96 6.93
CA SER A 147 -5.44 -8.86 7.82
C SER A 147 -4.13 -9.30 7.15
N ALA A 148 -4.17 -10.38 6.35
CA ALA A 148 -3.01 -10.86 5.60
C ALA A 148 -2.63 -9.88 4.47
N ALA A 149 -3.61 -9.40 3.69
CA ALA A 149 -3.35 -8.40 2.66
C ALA A 149 -2.80 -7.08 3.23
N PHE A 150 -3.31 -6.66 4.39
CA PHE A 150 -2.83 -5.51 5.14
C PHE A 150 -1.39 -5.70 5.62
N ALA A 151 -1.08 -6.89 6.18
CA ALA A 151 0.26 -7.24 6.60
C ALA A 151 1.26 -7.19 5.45
N ASP A 152 0.87 -7.70 4.28
CA ASP A 152 1.70 -7.69 3.07
C ASP A 152 1.94 -6.27 2.58
N ALA A 153 0.91 -5.42 2.57
CA ALA A 153 1.03 -4.03 2.15
C ALA A 153 1.99 -3.25 3.06
N ILE A 154 1.89 -3.43 4.38
CA ILE A 154 2.78 -2.79 5.35
C ILE A 154 4.21 -3.31 5.21
N ALA A 155 4.42 -4.63 5.21
CA ALA A 155 5.75 -5.21 5.11
C ALA A 155 6.44 -4.78 3.80
N SER A 156 5.72 -4.80 2.67
CA SER A 156 6.23 -4.30 1.39
C SER A 156 6.64 -2.83 1.47
N ALA A 157 5.82 -1.97 2.08
CA ALA A 157 6.13 -0.55 2.22
C ALA A 157 7.38 -0.32 3.08
N LEU A 158 7.46 -0.98 4.24
CA LEU A 158 8.60 -0.84 5.16
C LEU A 158 9.92 -1.30 4.53
N LEU A 159 9.91 -2.43 3.84
CA LEU A 159 11.09 -2.96 3.14
C LEU A 159 11.52 -2.09 1.96
N THR A 160 10.62 -1.29 1.38
CA THR A 160 10.92 -0.46 0.20
C THR A 160 11.44 0.93 0.56
N ILE A 161 10.86 1.59 1.57
CA ILE A 161 11.10 3.02 1.84
C ILE A 161 11.25 3.36 3.33
N GLY A 162 11.20 2.38 4.23
CA GLY A 162 10.98 2.64 5.65
C GLY A 162 12.12 2.32 6.59
N LEU A 163 13.21 1.75 6.10
CA LEU A 163 14.23 1.12 6.94
C LEU A 163 15.65 1.35 6.45
N ASP A 164 15.85 2.18 5.42
CA ASP A 164 17.15 2.47 4.80
C ASP A 164 18.15 3.13 5.76
N ASP A 165 17.67 3.91 6.73
CA ASP A 165 18.50 4.48 7.79
C ASP A 165 18.87 3.48 8.91
N ILE A 166 18.21 2.31 8.96
CA ILE A 166 18.32 1.33 10.06
C ILE A 166 18.95 0.03 9.59
N VAL A 167 18.69 -0.36 8.35
CA VAL A 167 19.05 -1.63 7.74
C VAL A 167 19.79 -1.36 6.44
N PRO A 168 20.99 -1.93 6.24
CA PRO A 168 21.73 -1.79 4.99
C PRO A 168 20.90 -2.14 3.75
N PHE A 169 21.09 -1.38 2.68
CA PHE A 169 20.34 -1.50 1.43
C PHE A 169 20.34 -2.94 0.87
N GLU A 170 21.48 -3.64 0.91
CA GLU A 170 21.62 -5.00 0.39
C GLU A 170 20.82 -6.03 1.21
N ILE A 171 20.56 -5.75 2.48
CA ILE A 171 19.69 -6.58 3.32
C ILE A 171 18.23 -6.30 2.96
N LEU A 172 17.85 -5.03 2.79
CA LEU A 172 16.49 -4.65 2.39
C LEU A 172 16.11 -5.22 1.01
N GLU A 173 17.00 -5.15 0.02
CA GLU A 173 16.75 -5.71 -1.32
C GLU A 173 16.49 -7.22 -1.25
N ARG A 174 17.33 -7.96 -0.52
CA ARG A 174 17.13 -9.41 -0.33
C ARG A 174 15.86 -9.72 0.45
N ALA A 175 15.53 -8.93 1.47
CA ALA A 175 14.34 -9.15 2.28
C ALA A 175 13.06 -8.87 1.46
N LEU A 176 13.10 -7.87 0.56
CA LEU A 176 12.01 -7.58 -0.36
C LEU A 176 11.80 -8.71 -1.37
N VAL A 177 12.88 -9.34 -1.87
CA VAL A 177 12.80 -10.53 -2.73
C VAL A 177 12.16 -11.69 -1.96
N ALA A 178 12.67 -12.03 -0.78
CA ALA A 178 12.12 -13.10 0.06
C ALA A 178 10.63 -12.88 0.39
N HIS A 179 10.25 -11.64 0.72
CA HIS A 179 8.86 -11.26 0.94
C HIS A 179 7.98 -11.50 -0.29
N SER A 180 8.49 -11.12 -1.47
CA SER A 180 7.78 -11.27 -2.75
C SER A 180 7.61 -12.73 -3.14
N GLU A 181 8.62 -13.56 -2.92
CA GLU A 181 8.58 -15.00 -3.19
C GLU A 181 7.56 -15.71 -2.28
N ARG A 182 7.57 -15.40 -0.98
CA ARG A 182 6.56 -15.91 -0.03
C ARG A 182 5.14 -15.50 -0.42
N LYS A 183 4.95 -14.25 -0.86
CA LYS A 183 3.65 -13.77 -1.35
C LYS A 183 3.17 -14.51 -2.61
N ALA A 184 4.10 -14.94 -3.46
CA ALA A 184 3.79 -15.67 -4.69
C ALA A 184 3.49 -17.16 -4.44
N GLN A 185 3.86 -17.70 -3.27
CA GLN A 185 3.47 -19.05 -2.89
C GLN A 185 1.97 -19.07 -2.56
N PRO A 186 1.19 -19.95 -3.21
CA PRO A 186 -0.24 -20.05 -2.93
C PRO A 186 -0.45 -20.48 -1.48
N SER A 187 -1.11 -19.65 -0.68
CA SER A 187 -1.54 -20.07 0.65
C SER A 187 -2.63 -21.14 0.52
N ALA A 188 -2.76 -22.03 1.52
CA ALA A 188 -3.82 -23.04 1.54
C ALA A 188 -5.24 -22.44 1.37
N SER A 189 -5.42 -21.19 1.83
CA SER A 189 -6.64 -20.39 1.63
C SER A 189 -6.87 -19.93 0.17
N GLN A 190 -5.82 -19.67 -0.60
CA GLN A 190 -5.92 -19.31 -2.03
C GLN A 190 -6.22 -20.53 -2.91
N ILE A 191 -5.72 -21.71 -2.53
CA ILE A 191 -6.04 -22.99 -3.19
C ILE A 191 -7.55 -23.26 -3.05
N SER A 192 -8.13 -23.01 -1.87
CA SER A 192 -9.57 -23.19 -1.63
C SER A 192 -10.44 -22.20 -2.44
N MET A 193 -10.06 -20.92 -2.55
CA MET A 193 -10.80 -19.97 -3.39
C MET A 193 -10.76 -20.33 -4.88
N SER A 194 -9.64 -20.88 -5.37
CA SER A 194 -9.54 -21.30 -6.76
C SER A 194 -10.47 -22.48 -7.07
N ALA A 195 -10.65 -23.40 -6.11
CA ALA A 195 -11.59 -24.51 -6.23
C ALA A 195 -13.05 -24.03 -6.23
N ASP A 196 -13.41 -23.05 -5.40
CA ASP A 196 -14.77 -22.50 -5.33
C ASP A 196 -15.11 -21.57 -6.52
N LEU A 197 -14.13 -20.89 -7.11
CA LEU A 197 -14.32 -20.01 -8.28
C LEU A 197 -14.31 -20.77 -9.61
N LEU A 198 -13.72 -21.98 -9.69
CA LEU A 198 -13.78 -22.84 -10.86
C LEU A 198 -15.19 -23.44 -11.12
N GLY A 199 -16.14 -23.24 -10.21
CA GLY A 199 -17.56 -23.53 -10.43
C GLY A 199 -18.35 -22.46 -11.20
N TYR A 200 -17.71 -21.35 -11.60
CA TYR A 200 -18.38 -20.14 -12.15
C TYR A 200 -18.06 -19.81 -13.62
N ASP A 201 -17.57 -20.76 -14.42
CA ASP A 201 -17.21 -20.55 -15.84
C ASP A 201 -18.41 -20.37 -16.81
N ALA A 202 -19.64 -20.22 -16.31
CA ALA A 202 -20.84 -20.16 -17.15
C ALA A 202 -21.41 -18.75 -17.44
N ILE A 203 -20.83 -17.65 -16.92
CA ILE A 203 -21.45 -16.32 -17.05
C ILE A 203 -20.44 -15.25 -17.49
N GLN A 204 -19.83 -15.37 -18.68
CA GLN A 204 -19.32 -14.21 -19.45
C GLN A 204 -19.29 -14.50 -20.97
N LYS A 205 -20.40 -15.02 -21.51
CA LYS A 205 -20.68 -14.91 -22.95
C LYS A 205 -21.86 -13.95 -23.14
N ASP A 206 -21.54 -12.79 -23.75
CA ASP A 206 -22.35 -12.04 -24.72
C ASP A 206 -22.75 -10.57 -24.38
N LYS A 207 -22.26 -9.65 -25.25
CA LYS A 207 -22.73 -8.30 -25.64
C LYS A 207 -22.66 -7.12 -24.62
N ARG A 208 -22.17 -5.92 -24.97
CA ARG A 208 -22.24 -5.18 -26.26
C ARG A 208 -21.00 -4.37 -26.61
N ARG A 209 -20.75 -4.32 -27.93
CA ARG A 209 -19.91 -3.39 -28.68
C ARG A 209 -20.28 -1.93 -28.41
N GLN A 210 -19.29 -1.09 -28.12
CA GLN A 210 -19.23 0.27 -28.64
C GLN A 210 -17.79 0.59 -29.05
N THR A 211 -17.64 0.84 -30.35
CA THR A 211 -16.42 1.28 -31.01
C THR A 211 -16.23 2.76 -30.69
N PHE A 212 -15.15 3.13 -30.00
CA PHE A 212 -14.57 4.47 -30.10
C PHE A 212 -13.05 4.36 -30.20
N SER A 213 -12.55 4.73 -31.37
CA SER A 213 -11.16 5.01 -31.65
C SER A 213 -10.75 6.30 -30.94
N ARG A 214 -9.74 6.22 -30.07
CA ARG A 214 -8.61 7.16 -29.92
C ARG A 214 -7.72 6.67 -28.79
N VAL A 215 -6.47 6.35 -29.12
CA VAL A 215 -5.45 5.86 -28.20
C VAL A 215 -4.78 7.02 -27.47
N PRO A 216 -4.71 6.98 -26.13
CA PRO A 216 -3.57 7.52 -25.40
C PRO A 216 -2.83 6.39 -24.68
N VAL A 217 -1.60 6.12 -25.11
CA VAL A 217 -0.70 5.15 -24.48
C VAL A 217 -0.20 5.72 -23.15
N ALA A 218 -0.86 5.35 -22.05
CA ALA A 218 -0.29 5.41 -20.71
C ALA A 218 0.80 4.34 -20.55
N LEU A 219 1.72 4.51 -19.60
CA LEU A 219 2.52 3.38 -19.09
C LEU A 219 1.55 2.43 -18.38
N THR A 220 1.00 1.48 -19.12
CA THR A 220 0.14 0.45 -18.53
C THR A 220 1.01 -0.46 -17.65
N PRO A 221 0.45 -1.04 -16.57
CA PRO A 221 1.13 -2.09 -15.79
C PRO A 221 1.72 -3.20 -16.67
N THR A 222 1.09 -3.46 -17.82
CA THR A 222 1.54 -4.38 -18.87
C THR A 222 2.88 -4.01 -19.49
N THR A 223 3.15 -2.71 -19.71
CA THR A 223 4.43 -2.26 -20.30
C THR A 223 5.60 -2.50 -19.33
N VAL A 224 5.40 -2.22 -18.04
CA VAL A 224 6.42 -2.44 -17.01
C VAL A 224 6.64 -3.93 -16.80
N GLY A 225 5.57 -4.73 -16.76
CA GLY A 225 5.66 -6.19 -16.66
C GLY A 225 6.40 -6.83 -17.83
N GLN A 226 6.20 -6.35 -19.06
CA GLN A 226 6.93 -6.82 -20.24
C GLN A 226 8.43 -6.48 -20.18
N LEU A 227 8.79 -5.25 -19.79
CA LEU A 227 10.19 -4.84 -19.65
C LEU A 227 10.91 -5.67 -18.58
N LEU A 228 10.25 -5.96 -17.45
CA LEU A 228 10.80 -6.82 -16.40
C LEU A 228 10.95 -8.28 -16.89
N SER A 229 9.98 -8.78 -17.66
CA SER A 229 10.06 -10.12 -18.28
C SER A 229 11.23 -10.22 -19.26
N ASP A 230 11.44 -9.20 -20.09
CA ASP A 230 12.53 -9.17 -21.07
C ASP A 230 13.91 -8.99 -20.41
N LEU A 231 14.01 -8.22 -19.31
CA LEU A 231 15.22 -8.14 -18.47
C LEU A 231 15.56 -9.49 -17.85
N ARG A 232 14.57 -10.17 -17.26
CA ARG A 232 14.75 -11.50 -16.64
C ARG A 232 15.18 -12.55 -17.66
N ARG A 233 14.67 -12.46 -18.90
CA ARG A 233 15.04 -13.33 -20.03
C ARG A 233 16.32 -12.88 -20.73
N ARG A 234 17.03 -11.86 -20.23
CA ARG A 234 18.24 -11.25 -20.83
C ARG A 234 18.05 -10.82 -22.29
N ARG A 235 16.82 -10.52 -22.70
CA ARG A 235 16.48 -10.06 -24.07
C ARG A 235 16.81 -8.60 -24.28
N ILE A 236 16.87 -7.82 -23.20
CA ILE A 236 17.28 -6.43 -23.20
C ILE A 236 18.22 -6.16 -22.02
N SER A 237 19.08 -5.15 -22.13
CA SER A 237 19.92 -4.67 -21.04
C SER A 237 19.17 -3.68 -20.15
N TRP A 238 19.64 -3.50 -18.92
CA TRP A 238 19.14 -2.48 -18.00
C TRP A 238 19.20 -1.06 -18.58
N THR A 239 20.26 -0.75 -19.33
CA THR A 239 20.43 0.54 -20.03
C THR A 239 19.34 0.77 -21.07
N LEU A 240 18.95 -0.26 -21.82
CA LEU A 240 17.90 -0.14 -22.83
C LEU A 240 16.51 0.01 -22.16
N ALA A 241 16.25 -0.75 -21.10
CA ALA A 241 14.99 -0.66 -20.35
C ALA A 241 14.80 0.74 -19.73
N SER A 242 15.85 1.30 -19.11
CA SER A 242 15.79 2.65 -18.51
C SER A 242 15.59 3.75 -19.56
N GLN A 243 16.24 3.65 -20.72
CA GLN A 243 16.03 4.58 -21.83
C GLN A 243 14.59 4.55 -22.38
N ILE A 244 13.98 3.36 -22.47
CA ILE A 244 12.59 3.20 -22.91
C ILE A 244 11.63 3.90 -21.93
N ILE A 245 11.84 3.70 -20.62
CA ILE A 245 11.05 4.34 -19.56
C ILE A 245 11.21 5.87 -19.62
N LEU A 246 12.45 6.36 -19.67
CA LEU A 246 12.74 7.80 -19.71
C LEU A 246 12.15 8.49 -20.95
N ARG A 247 12.25 7.87 -22.13
CA ARG A 247 11.62 8.40 -23.36
C ARG A 247 10.10 8.49 -23.23
N LYS A 248 9.48 7.51 -22.58
CA LYS A 248 8.03 7.46 -22.39
C LYS A 248 7.56 8.50 -21.36
N VAL A 249 8.30 8.69 -20.27
CA VAL A 249 8.04 9.75 -19.27
C VAL A 249 8.21 11.15 -19.88
N ARG A 250 9.25 11.40 -20.67
CA ARG A 250 9.46 12.69 -21.35
C ARG A 250 8.32 13.02 -22.33
N ARG A 251 7.85 12.04 -23.10
CA ARG A 251 6.70 12.20 -24.01
C ARG A 251 5.40 12.51 -23.27
N LEU A 252 5.22 12.00 -22.04
CA LEU A 252 4.04 12.29 -21.23
C LEU A 252 4.10 13.70 -20.62
N ARG A 253 5.29 14.18 -20.25
CA ARG A 253 5.46 15.56 -19.74
C ARG A 253 5.29 16.61 -20.84
N GLY A 254 5.78 16.36 -22.05
CA GLY A 254 5.65 17.30 -23.18
C GLY A 254 4.24 17.42 -23.78
N ARG A 255 3.26 16.64 -23.31
CA ARG A 255 1.84 16.73 -23.72
C ARG A 255 0.96 17.47 -22.70
N ARG A 256 1.54 17.92 -21.59
CA ARG A 256 0.86 18.66 -20.50
C ARG A 256 1.23 20.15 -20.45
N ALA A 257 2.01 20.62 -21.43
CA ALA A 257 2.24 22.03 -21.73
C ALA A 257 1.49 22.37 -23.01
#